data_AF-A0A061IJF4-F1
#
_entry.id   AF-A0A061IJF4-F1
#
_cell.length_a   1.000
_cell.length_b   1.000
_cell.length_c   1.000
_cell.angle_alpha   90.00
_cell.angle_beta   90.00
_cell.angle_gamma   90.00
#
_symmetry.space_group_name_H-M   'P 1'
#
loop_
_entity.id
_entity.type
_entity.pdbx_description
1 polymer ?
#
loop_
_entity_poly.entity_id
_entity_poly.type
_entity_poly.pdbx_seq_one_letter_code
_entity_poly.pdbx_strand_id
1 'polypeptide(L)'
;MNTQKLVLGFHQDSDLLDQRKYCFTMQSECGEDFYFSVELESDLAQWERAFQTATFLEVERIQCKTYACVLESHLMGLTIDFSTGFICYDAATKILDEGTRMACKVDVNLII
;
A
#
# COMPACT_ATOMS: atom_id res chain seq x y z
N MET A 1 -4.89 8.10 15.86
CA MET A 1 -5.31 6.69 15.71
C MET A 1 -4.34 6.06 14.73
N ASN A 2 -3.62 5.02 15.15
CA ASN A 2 -2.64 4.31 14.32
C ASN A 2 -3.39 3.65 13.16
N THR A 3 -3.09 4.09 11.94
CA THR A 3 -3.54 3.43 10.71
C THR A 3 -2.75 2.14 10.55
N GLN A 4 -3.40 1.01 10.83
CA GLN A 4 -2.82 -0.32 10.68
C GLN A 4 -2.68 -0.65 9.19
N LYS A 5 -1.46 -0.93 8.74
CA LYS A 5 -1.16 -1.40 7.39
C LYS A 5 -1.61 -2.86 7.27
N LEU A 6 -2.49 -3.15 6.30
CA LEU A 6 -2.94 -4.51 5.96
C LEU A 6 -2.80 -4.73 4.45
N VAL A 7 -1.97 -5.67 4.04
CA VAL A 7 -1.79 -6.05 2.62
C VAL A 7 -2.45 -7.40 2.39
N LEU A 8 -3.36 -7.49 1.41
CA LEU A 8 -4.05 -8.72 1.03
C LEU A 8 -3.30 -9.44 -0.09
N GLY A 9 -2.89 -10.68 0.16
CA GLY A 9 -2.27 -11.56 -0.84
C GLY A 9 -3.17 -12.75 -1.20
N PHE A 10 -3.38 -12.98 -2.50
CA PHE A 10 -4.06 -14.18 -3.00
C PHE A 10 -3.03 -15.22 -3.43
N HIS A 11 -3.20 -16.45 -2.97
CA HIS A 11 -2.36 -17.57 -3.40
C HIS A 11 -3.07 -18.33 -4.53
N GLN A 12 -2.32 -18.74 -5.56
CA GLN A 12 -2.83 -19.74 -6.49
C GLN A 12 -2.84 -21.10 -5.79
N ASP A 13 -3.76 -21.99 -6.17
CA ASP A 13 -3.95 -23.32 -5.55
C ASP A 13 -2.65 -24.15 -5.42
N SER A 14 -1.60 -23.82 -6.19
CA SER A 14 -0.29 -24.48 -6.18
C SER A 14 0.62 -24.08 -5.00
N ASP A 15 0.35 -23.00 -4.28
CA ASP A 15 1.21 -22.46 -3.21
C ASP A 15 0.67 -22.75 -1.80
N LEU A 16 -0.45 -23.46 -1.70
CA LEU A 16 -1.13 -23.69 -0.43
C LEU A 16 -0.44 -24.83 0.34
N LEU A 17 0.12 -24.51 1.51
CA LEU A 17 0.66 -25.47 2.48
C LEU A 17 -0.42 -26.42 3.03
N ASP A 18 -1.70 -26.05 2.92
CA ASP A 18 -2.84 -26.87 3.27
C ASP A 18 -3.85 -26.98 2.10
N GLN A 19 -4.61 -28.08 2.04
CA GLN A 19 -5.58 -28.34 0.97
C GLN A 19 -6.86 -27.49 1.10
N ARG A 20 -6.84 -26.42 1.90
CA ARG A 20 -8.02 -25.59 2.12
C ARG A 20 -8.25 -24.72 0.90
N LYS A 21 -9.51 -24.56 0.54
CA LYS A 21 -9.92 -23.68 -0.55
C LYS A 21 -10.14 -22.27 -0.02
N TYR A 22 -10.12 -21.30 -0.93
CA TYR A 22 -10.49 -19.91 -0.67
C TYR A 22 -9.60 -19.25 0.40
N CYS A 23 -8.30 -19.38 0.21
CA CYS A 23 -7.29 -18.90 1.16
C CYS A 23 -6.71 -17.54 0.74
N PHE A 24 -6.34 -16.75 1.74
CA PHE A 24 -5.70 -15.45 1.55
C PHE A 24 -4.74 -15.15 2.70
N THR A 25 -3.76 -14.29 2.46
CA THR A 25 -2.87 -13.77 3.50
C THR A 25 -3.11 -12.31 3.77
N MET A 26 -2.89 -11.92 5.02
CA MET A 26 -2.89 -10.53 5.44
C MET A 26 -1.54 -10.23 6.09
N GLN A 27 -0.81 -9.24 5.59
CA GLN A 27 0.42 -8.78 6.23
C GLN A 27 0.13 -7.59 7.14
N SER A 28 0.60 -7.64 8.39
CA SER A 28 0.52 -6.51 9.32
C SER A 28 1.62 -5.47 9.10
N GLU A 29 1.51 -4.33 9.79
CA GLU A 29 2.55 -3.29 9.81
C GLU A 29 3.92 -3.78 10.31
N CYS A 30 3.95 -4.86 11.10
CA CYS A 30 5.17 -5.48 11.59
C CYS A 30 5.83 -6.43 10.58
N GLY A 31 5.21 -6.62 9.40
CA GLY A 31 5.65 -7.58 8.40
C GLY A 31 5.30 -9.03 8.74
N GLU A 32 4.40 -9.26 9.70
CA GLU A 32 3.90 -10.60 10.03
C GLU A 32 2.78 -10.97 9.07
N ASP A 33 2.91 -12.13 8.42
CA ASP A 33 1.89 -12.68 7.52
C ASP A 33 0.93 -13.59 8.30
N PHE A 34 -0.36 -13.30 8.17
CA PHE A 34 -1.46 -14.09 8.73
C PHE A 34 -2.19 -14.82 7.63
N TYR A 35 -2.38 -16.13 7.78
CA TYR A 35 -3.07 -16.97 6.80
C TYR A 35 -4.51 -17.23 7.21
N PHE A 36 -5.44 -17.05 6.28
CA PHE A 36 -6.87 -17.25 6.48
C PHE A 36 -7.45 -18.12 5.36
N SER A 37 -8.55 -18.80 5.68
CA SER A 37 -9.36 -19.56 4.74
C SER A 37 -10.84 -19.35 5.06
N VAL A 38 -11.69 -19.33 4.03
CA VAL A 38 -13.16 -19.28 4.19
C VAL A 38 -13.81 -20.49 3.55
N GLU A 39 -15.07 -20.75 3.90
CA GLU A 39 -15.80 -21.94 3.42
C GLU A 39 -16.38 -21.74 2.01
N LEU A 40 -16.76 -20.51 1.66
CA LEU A 40 -17.43 -20.17 0.41
C LEU A 40 -16.61 -19.18 -0.42
N GLU A 41 -16.66 -19.35 -1.74
CA GLU A 41 -16.10 -18.39 -2.70
C GLU A 41 -16.71 -16.98 -2.53
N SER A 42 -18.00 -16.91 -2.19
CA SER A 42 -18.69 -15.64 -1.92
C SER A 42 -18.09 -14.87 -0.75
N ASP A 43 -17.60 -15.59 0.26
CA ASP A 43 -17.01 -15.00 1.45
C ASP A 43 -15.62 -14.47 1.12
N LEU A 44 -14.86 -15.18 0.28
CA LEU A 44 -13.55 -14.71 -0.20
C LEU A 44 -13.71 -13.42 -1.01
N ALA A 45 -14.69 -13.39 -1.91
CA ALA A 45 -15.02 -12.18 -2.67
C ALA A 45 -15.52 -11.03 -1.77
N GLN A 46 -16.17 -11.35 -0.64
CA GLN A 46 -16.56 -10.34 0.35
C GLN A 46 -15.34 -9.77 1.08
N TRP A 47 -14.39 -10.62 1.47
CA TRP A 47 -13.12 -10.19 2.05
C TRP A 47 -12.35 -9.29 1.09
N GLU A 48 -12.20 -9.69 -0.18
CA GLU A 48 -11.56 -8.87 -1.21
C GLU A 48 -12.21 -7.50 -1.35
N ARG A 49 -13.54 -7.45 -1.47
CA ARG A 49 -14.28 -6.19 -1.57
C ARG A 49 -14.13 -5.33 -0.31
N ALA A 50 -14.16 -5.93 0.88
CA ALA A 50 -14.00 -5.22 2.13
C ALA A 50 -12.60 -4.58 2.22
N PHE A 51 -11.56 -5.33 1.84
CA PHE A 51 -10.19 -4.82 1.77
C PHE A 51 -10.05 -3.68 0.78
N GLN A 52 -10.50 -3.86 -0.46
CA GLN A 52 -10.47 -2.82 -1.49
C GLN A 52 -11.21 -1.55 -1.04
N THR A 53 -12.36 -1.70 -0.39
CA THR A 53 -13.15 -0.57 0.13
C THR A 53 -12.41 0.14 1.26
N ALA A 54 -11.85 -0.60 2.22
CA ALA A 54 -11.08 -0.02 3.32
C ALA A 54 -9.84 0.73 2.80
N THR A 55 -9.11 0.14 1.85
CA THR A 55 -7.98 0.79 1.17
C THR A 55 -8.41 2.07 0.45
N PHE A 56 -9.48 2.02 -0.33
CA PHE A 56 -9.99 3.18 -1.06
C PHE A 56 -10.36 4.31 -0.10
N LEU A 57 -11.12 4.01 0.95
CA LEU A 57 -11.53 5.00 1.95
C LEU A 57 -10.32 5.59 2.68
N GLU A 58 -9.29 4.79 2.95
CA GLU A 58 -8.10 5.26 3.62
C GLU A 58 -7.24 6.16 2.72
N VAL A 59 -7.11 5.81 1.44
CA VAL A 59 -6.49 6.65 0.41
C VAL A 59 -7.23 7.98 0.25
N GLU A 60 -8.57 7.91 0.15
CA GLU A 60 -9.44 9.09 0.11
C GLU A 60 -9.35 9.90 1.40
N ARG A 61 -9.13 9.28 2.56
CA ARG A 61 -8.94 10.00 3.82
C ARG A 61 -7.59 10.71 3.89
N ILE A 62 -6.53 10.08 3.38
CA ILE A 62 -5.17 10.63 3.43
C ILE A 62 -5.06 11.84 2.49
N GLN A 63 -5.65 11.80 1.29
CA GLN A 63 -5.63 12.84 0.22
C GLN A 63 -4.23 13.27 -0.25
N CYS A 64 -3.42 13.77 0.69
CA CYS A 64 -2.09 14.30 0.51
C CYS A 64 -1.21 13.91 1.70
N LYS A 65 -0.05 13.29 1.44
CA LYS A 65 0.91 12.93 2.48
C LYS A 65 2.34 13.18 2.04
N THR A 66 3.12 13.78 2.92
CA THR A 66 4.55 14.02 2.70
C THR A 66 5.37 13.04 3.53
N TYR A 67 6.24 12.30 2.86
CA TYR A 67 7.16 11.35 3.45
C TYR A 67 8.58 11.91 3.39
N ALA A 68 9.32 11.76 4.48
CA ALA A 68 10.75 12.03 4.47
C ALA A 68 11.46 10.87 3.76
N CYS A 69 12.29 11.18 2.77
CA CYS A 69 13.13 10.20 2.08
C CYS A 69 14.53 10.79 1.86
N VAL A 70 15.49 9.93 1.53
CA VAL A 70 16.87 10.34 1.21
C VAL A 70 17.17 9.95 -0.22
N LEU A 71 17.59 10.92 -1.03
CA LEU A 71 18.02 10.72 -2.41
C LEU A 71 19.42 11.32 -2.57
N GLU A 72 20.38 10.52 -3.06
CA GLU A 72 21.77 10.96 -3.25
C GLU A 72 22.37 11.69 -2.02
N SER A 73 22.07 11.19 -0.82
CA SER A 73 22.50 11.78 0.46
C SER A 73 21.85 13.11 0.86
N HIS A 74 20.86 13.59 0.10
CA HIS A 74 20.05 14.76 0.43
C HIS A 74 18.75 14.33 1.09
N LEU A 75 18.35 15.01 2.16
CA LEU A 75 17.05 14.82 2.79
C LEU A 75 15.99 15.49 1.92
N MET A 76 15.02 14.70 1.46
CA MET A 76 13.96 15.11 0.56
C MET A 76 12.59 14.99 1.24
N GLY A 77 11.65 15.81 0.81
CA GLY A 77 10.22 15.63 1.05
C GLY A 77 9.54 15.09 -0.20
N LEU A 78 8.98 13.88 -0.12
CA LEU A 78 8.13 13.31 -1.16
C LEU A 78 6.66 13.51 -0.79
N THR A 79 6.00 14.42 -1.47
CA THR A 79 4.55 14.63 -1.37
C THR A 79 3.83 13.79 -2.40
N ILE A 80 2.92 12.95 -1.93
CA ILE A 80 1.95 12.22 -2.74
C ILE A 80 0.60 12.90 -2.57
N ASP A 81 0.05 13.46 -3.64
CA ASP A 81 -1.27 14.09 -3.68
C ASP A 81 -2.14 13.40 -4.73
N PHE A 82 -3.28 12.84 -4.31
CA PHE A 82 -4.16 12.11 -5.22
C PHE A 82 -4.91 12.98 -6.23
N SER A 83 -4.92 14.30 -6.04
CA SER A 83 -5.53 15.27 -6.96
C SER A 83 -4.51 15.91 -7.91
N THR A 84 -3.28 16.16 -7.45
CA THR A 84 -2.26 16.89 -8.23
C THR A 84 -1.05 16.06 -8.65
N GLY A 85 -0.92 14.82 -8.16
CA GLY A 85 0.18 13.92 -8.48
C GLY A 85 1.31 13.94 -7.44
N PHE A 86 2.55 13.73 -7.89
CA PHE A 86 3.71 13.53 -7.02
C PHE A 86 4.67 14.72 -7.12
N ILE A 87 5.19 15.15 -5.98
CA ILE A 87 6.20 16.21 -5.90
C ILE A 87 7.34 15.75 -4.99
N CYS A 88 8.58 15.93 -5.44
CA CYS A 88 9.77 15.72 -4.64
C CYS A 88 10.55 17.04 -4.53
N TYR A 89 10.95 17.42 -3.32
CA TYR A 89 11.70 18.64 -3.08
C TYR A 89 12.82 18.42 -2.07
N ASP A 90 13.92 19.14 -2.24
CA ASP A 90 15.00 19.15 -1.26
C ASP A 90 14.53 19.85 0.02
N ALA A 91 14.62 19.17 1.17
CA ALA A 91 14.03 19.65 2.42
C ALA A 91 14.73 20.92 2.95
N ALA A 92 16.00 21.13 2.59
CA ALA A 92 16.78 22.28 3.05
C ALA A 92 16.52 23.52 2.20
N THR A 93 16.39 23.36 0.88
CA THR A 93 16.28 24.44 -0.10
C THR A 93 14.86 24.67 -0.60
N LYS A 94 13.95 23.70 -0.42
CA LYS A 94 12.60 23.64 -0.98
C LYS A 94 12.56 23.77 -2.51
N ILE A 95 13.68 23.48 -3.18
CA ILE A 95 13.77 23.47 -4.63
C ILE A 95 13.13 22.17 -5.13
N LEU A 96 12.26 22.30 -6.13
CA LEU A 96 11.65 21.18 -6.82
C LEU A 96 12.73 20.41 -7.58
N ASP A 97 12.76 19.10 -7.43
CA ASP A 97 13.62 18.26 -8.24
C ASP A 97 12.99 18.05 -9.62
N GLU A 98 13.39 18.89 -10.59
CA GLU A 98 12.89 18.85 -11.97
C GLU A 98 13.29 17.57 -12.74
N GLY A 99 14.26 16.80 -12.21
CA GLY A 99 14.80 15.59 -12.84
C GLY A 99 13.92 14.34 -12.69
N THR A 100 13.01 14.32 -11.73
CA THR A 100 12.32 13.07 -11.39
C THR A 100 10.91 13.07 -11.94
N ARG A 101 10.78 12.75 -13.23
CA ARG A 101 9.65 11.92 -13.69
C ARG A 101 9.75 10.61 -12.93
N MET A 102 9.24 10.61 -11.71
CA MET A 102 9.08 9.44 -10.87
C MET A 102 8.17 8.49 -11.64
N ALA A 103 8.74 7.63 -12.48
CA ALA A 103 8.18 6.33 -12.78
C ALA A 103 8.26 5.48 -11.50
N CYS A 104 7.76 6.00 -10.39
CA CYS A 104 7.28 5.16 -9.33
C CYS A 104 6.10 4.45 -9.98
N LYS A 105 6.35 3.22 -10.38
CA LYS A 105 5.34 2.18 -10.26
C LYS A 105 4.93 2.26 -8.79
N VAL A 106 3.96 3.13 -8.50
CA VAL A 106 3.32 3.18 -7.21
C VAL A 106 2.55 1.89 -7.19
N ASP A 107 3.25 0.83 -6.80
CA ASP A 107 2.59 -0.34 -6.27
C ASP A 107 1.68 0.24 -5.20
N VAL A 108 0.38 0.10 -5.42
CA VAL A 108 -0.67 0.61 -4.53
C VAL A 108 -0.47 0.05 -3.10
N ASN A 109 0.34 -1.01 -2.98
CA ASN A 109 0.88 -1.62 -1.76
C ASN A 109 1.92 -0.77 -0.96
N LEU A 110 2.39 0.37 -1.48
CA LEU A 110 3.29 1.29 -0.75
C LEU A 110 2.51 2.40 -0.01
N ILE A 111 1.25 2.64 -0.38
CA ILE A 111 0.39 3.63 0.27
C ILE A 111 -0.40 3.01 1.44
N ILE A 112 -0.52 1.68 1.44
CA ILE A 112 -0.98 0.89 2.56
C ILE A 112 0.24 0.41 3.32
#